data_AF-A0A2V6KR18-F1
#
_entry.id   AF-A0A2V6KR18-F1
#
_cell.length_a   1.000
_cell.length_b   1.000
_cell.length_c   1.000
_cell.angle_alpha   90.00
_cell.angle_beta   90.00
_cell.angle_gamma   90.00
#
_symmetry.space_group_name_H-M   'P 1'
#
loop_
_entity.id
_entity.type
_entity.pdbx_description
1 polymer ?
#
loop_
_entity_poly.entity_id
_entity_poly.type
_entity_poly.pdbx_seq_one_letter_code
_entity_poly.pdbx_strand_id
1 'polypeptide(L)'
;MLFGLFLTLGVAVLSVALRSYQSSFSQKAGALGILISSYLAIYFITGSHVLGAVAAMSWLFLPWLEILTRIRTLRLPKEKRLRPKNPPSSDIFPTLNEITREIESEGFVHLNDAGWDWEDYRQFFRLFYKDEDRAQATICLNEQHDLSFYYLRISSRAKGGTIWTTWNYPLSYGLKLTPQFRINRQRPDQSFWQLYQSHREFLRRNRVDVGTIDILDEERIQTEMENDLRDQIAHNIDKGVLKQTAAGEVKYSWRGMIYLWCQFLLDLVRL
;
A
#
# COMPACT_ATOMS: atom_id res chain seq x y z
N MET A 1 -9.14 30.52 -32.34
CA MET A 1 -9.50 29.13 -31.96
C MET A 1 -8.37 28.14 -32.21
N LEU A 2 -7.75 28.12 -33.40
CA LEU A 2 -6.63 27.20 -33.73
C LEU A 2 -5.42 27.29 -32.78
N PHE A 3 -4.99 28.49 -32.41
CA PHE A 3 -3.87 28.67 -31.48
C PHE A 3 -4.13 28.01 -30.10
N GLY A 4 -5.29 28.26 -29.51
CA GLY A 4 -5.66 27.67 -28.21
C GLY A 4 -5.76 26.16 -28.26
N LEU A 5 -6.25 25.61 -29.37
CA LEU A 5 -6.29 24.16 -29.62
C LEU A 5 -4.87 23.57 -29.68
N PHE A 6 -3.97 24.14 -30.48
CA PHE A 6 -2.60 23.62 -30.61
C PHE A 6 -1.80 23.76 -29.32
N LEU A 7 -1.98 24.87 -28.58
CA LEU A 7 -1.34 25.04 -27.28
C LEU A 7 -1.80 23.96 -26.29
N THR A 8 -3.11 23.74 -26.20
CA THR A 8 -3.70 22.71 -25.32
C THR A 8 -3.17 21.32 -25.69
N LEU A 9 -3.17 20.98 -26.99
CA LEU A 9 -2.66 19.71 -27.49
C LEU A 9 -1.17 19.53 -27.20
N GLY A 10 -0.36 20.57 -27.42
CA GLY A 10 1.07 20.55 -27.14
C GLY A 10 1.38 20.30 -25.67
N VAL A 11 0.67 20.99 -24.76
CA VAL A 11 0.78 20.74 -23.32
C VAL A 11 0.32 19.32 -22.98
N ALA A 12 -0.79 18.84 -23.55
CA ALA A 12 -1.29 17.49 -23.31
C ALA A 12 -0.25 16.42 -23.71
N VAL A 13 0.30 16.50 -24.93
CA VAL A 13 1.29 15.54 -25.44
C VAL A 13 2.57 15.58 -24.60
N LEU A 14 3.07 16.78 -24.28
CA LEU A 14 4.23 16.94 -23.39
C LEU A 14 3.98 16.30 -22.02
N SER A 15 2.78 16.45 -21.47
CA SER A 15 2.40 15.90 -20.18
C SER A 15 2.42 14.37 -20.17
N VAL A 16 1.87 13.75 -21.23
CA VAL A 16 1.90 12.30 -21.40
C VAL A 16 3.34 11.81 -21.60
N ALA A 17 4.13 12.50 -22.40
CA ALA A 17 5.54 12.17 -22.61
C ALA A 17 6.35 12.25 -21.31
N LEU A 18 6.12 13.27 -20.47
CA LEU A 18 6.78 13.38 -19.17
C LEU A 18 6.41 12.24 -18.21
N ARG A 19 5.17 11.73 -18.31
CA ARG A 19 4.67 10.61 -17.50
C ARG A 19 5.26 9.26 -17.88
N SER A 20 5.87 9.10 -19.05
CA SER A 20 6.54 7.86 -19.47
C SER A 20 7.96 7.71 -18.90
N TYR A 21 8.55 8.78 -18.37
CA TYR A 21 9.84 8.72 -17.67
C TYR A 21 9.70 8.17 -16.25
N GLN A 22 10.75 7.49 -15.78
CA GLN A 22 10.79 6.90 -14.44
C GLN A 22 11.24 7.87 -13.34
N SER A 23 11.62 9.11 -13.69
CA SER A 23 12.04 10.10 -12.69
C SER A 23 10.82 10.75 -12.02
N SER A 24 10.86 10.86 -10.69
CA SER A 24 9.80 11.50 -9.88
C SER A 24 9.50 12.93 -10.35
N PHE A 25 10.55 13.69 -10.72
CA PHE A 25 10.37 15.05 -11.24
C PHE A 25 9.56 15.08 -12.55
N SER A 26 9.93 14.26 -13.54
CA SER A 26 9.19 14.22 -14.81
C SER A 26 7.75 13.77 -14.61
N GLN A 27 7.54 12.78 -13.73
CA GLN A 27 6.20 12.31 -13.38
C GLN A 27 5.32 13.41 -12.77
N LYS A 28 5.86 14.23 -11.85
CA LYS A 28 5.14 15.39 -11.28
C LYS A 28 4.86 16.46 -12.30
N ALA A 29 5.85 16.81 -13.12
CA ALA A 29 5.70 17.80 -14.16
C ALA A 29 4.61 17.38 -15.17
N GLY A 30 4.58 16.10 -15.55
CA GLY A 30 3.54 15.54 -16.40
C GLY A 30 2.15 15.57 -15.75
N ALA A 31 2.03 15.23 -14.46
CA ALA A 31 0.75 15.34 -13.75
C ALA A 31 0.24 16.78 -13.68
N LEU A 32 1.12 17.75 -13.40
CA LEU A 32 0.78 19.17 -13.42
C LEU A 32 0.35 19.64 -14.82
N GLY A 33 1.04 19.16 -15.85
CA GLY A 33 0.69 19.47 -17.22
C GLY A 33 -0.70 18.96 -17.64
N ILE A 34 -1.16 17.81 -17.13
CA ILE A 34 -2.55 17.34 -17.34
C ILE A 34 -3.57 18.31 -16.75
N LEU A 35 -3.30 18.84 -15.54
CA LEU A 35 -4.16 19.85 -14.91
C LEU A 35 -4.20 21.14 -15.74
N ILE A 36 -3.03 21.61 -16.20
CA ILE A 36 -2.91 22.80 -17.06
C ILE A 36 -3.65 22.59 -18.38
N SER A 37 -3.48 21.43 -19.02
CA SER A 37 -4.16 21.11 -20.27
C SER A 37 -5.69 21.14 -20.11
N SER A 38 -6.20 20.56 -19.03
CA SER A 38 -7.64 20.55 -18.73
C SER A 38 -8.19 21.96 -18.48
N TYR A 39 -7.43 22.79 -17.78
CA TYR A 39 -7.74 24.20 -17.61
C TYR A 39 -7.79 24.94 -18.96
N LEU A 40 -6.74 24.80 -19.78
CA LEU A 40 -6.63 25.47 -21.07
C LEU A 40 -7.75 25.05 -22.03
N ALA A 41 -8.08 23.75 -22.07
CA ALA A 41 -9.14 23.22 -22.92
C ALA A 41 -10.47 23.93 -22.66
N ILE A 42 -10.90 24.01 -21.39
CA ILE A 42 -12.18 24.63 -21.03
C ILE A 42 -12.10 26.16 -21.12
N TYR A 43 -10.98 26.77 -20.75
CA TYR A 43 -10.79 28.21 -20.87
C TYR A 43 -10.90 28.66 -22.34
N PHE A 44 -10.24 27.99 -23.28
CA PHE A 44 -10.29 28.40 -24.69
C PHE A 44 -11.64 28.15 -25.38
N ILE A 45 -12.47 27.23 -24.86
CA ILE A 45 -13.83 26.99 -25.34
C ILE A 45 -14.82 28.02 -24.77
N THR A 46 -14.69 28.36 -23.49
CA THR A 46 -15.71 29.12 -22.75
C THR A 46 -15.34 30.57 -22.46
N GLY A 47 -14.05 30.93 -22.53
CA GLY A 47 -13.51 32.21 -22.06
C GLY A 47 -13.49 32.37 -20.53
N SER A 48 -13.88 31.34 -19.77
CA SER A 48 -14.04 31.44 -18.31
C SER A 48 -12.88 30.81 -17.56
N HIS A 49 -12.17 31.63 -16.79
CA HIS A 49 -11.14 31.18 -15.86
C HIS A 49 -11.69 30.25 -14.77
N VAL A 50 -12.92 30.52 -14.31
CA VAL A 50 -13.59 29.73 -13.27
C VAL A 50 -13.88 28.33 -13.80
N LEU A 51 -14.44 28.20 -15.00
CA LEU A 51 -14.72 26.89 -15.58
C LEU A 51 -13.43 26.12 -15.89
N GLY A 52 -12.39 26.79 -16.35
CA GLY A 52 -11.06 26.19 -16.49
C GLY A 52 -10.51 25.65 -15.17
N ALA A 53 -10.59 26.42 -14.09
CA ALA A 53 -10.12 26.00 -12.77
C ALA A 53 -10.91 24.80 -12.24
N VAL A 54 -12.24 24.81 -12.38
CA VAL A 54 -13.10 23.67 -12.02
C VAL A 54 -12.72 22.41 -12.81
N ALA A 55 -12.44 22.54 -14.12
CA ALA A 55 -12.03 21.42 -14.95
C ALA A 55 -10.70 20.80 -14.50
N ALA A 56 -9.70 21.63 -14.17
CA ALA A 56 -8.44 21.15 -13.62
C ALA A 56 -8.63 20.46 -12.25
N MET A 57 -9.41 21.08 -11.35
CA MET A 57 -9.62 20.55 -10.00
C MET A 57 -10.44 19.25 -9.99
N SER A 58 -11.24 18.99 -11.02
CA SER A 58 -12.04 17.76 -11.13
C SER A 58 -11.19 16.48 -11.09
N TRP A 59 -9.94 16.54 -11.57
CA TRP A 59 -8.99 15.42 -11.51
C TRP A 59 -8.68 14.97 -10.08
N LEU A 60 -8.69 15.90 -9.10
CA LEU A 60 -8.47 15.57 -7.69
C LEU A 60 -9.64 14.80 -7.07
N PHE A 61 -10.80 14.78 -7.74
CA PHE A 61 -11.98 14.05 -7.32
C PHE A 61 -12.15 12.72 -8.07
N LEU A 62 -11.29 12.36 -9.02
CA LEU A 62 -11.34 11.04 -9.65
C LEU A 62 -11.34 9.87 -8.66
N PRO A 63 -10.57 9.88 -7.56
CA PRO A 63 -10.61 8.79 -6.57
C PRO A 63 -12.00 8.61 -5.93
N TRP A 64 -12.86 9.64 -5.91
CA TRP A 64 -14.21 9.50 -5.37
C TRP A 64 -15.09 8.55 -6.19
N LEU A 65 -14.84 8.37 -7.48
CA LEU A 65 -15.55 7.37 -8.28
C LEU A 65 -15.30 5.96 -7.72
N GLU A 66 -14.04 5.60 -7.47
CA GLU A 66 -13.69 4.31 -6.88
C GLU A 66 -14.16 4.19 -5.43
N ILE A 67 -14.02 5.26 -4.63
CA ILE A 67 -14.44 5.25 -3.24
C ILE A 67 -15.95 5.01 -3.10
N LEU A 68 -16.78 5.68 -3.91
CA LEU A 68 -18.24 5.59 -3.81
C LEU A 68 -18.82 4.33 -4.44
N THR A 69 -18.15 3.75 -5.44
CA THR A 69 -18.64 2.56 -6.16
C THR A 69 -18.12 1.25 -5.57
N ARG A 70 -16.81 1.16 -5.28
CA ARG A 70 -16.15 -0.08 -4.84
C ARG A 70 -15.88 -0.08 -3.33
N ILE A 71 -15.31 0.98 -2.78
CA ILE A 71 -14.87 0.97 -1.37
C ILE A 71 -16.05 1.10 -0.39
N ARG A 72 -17.10 1.85 -0.77
CA ARG A 72 -18.30 2.02 0.05
C ARG A 72 -19.07 0.71 0.27
N THR A 73 -19.07 -0.16 -0.73
CA THR A 73 -19.76 -1.46 -0.68
C THR A 73 -18.92 -2.51 0.04
N LEU A 74 -17.59 -2.34 0.10
CA LEU A 74 -16.67 -3.24 0.78
C LEU A 74 -17.08 -3.56 2.23
N ARG A 75 -17.09 -4.86 2.54
CA ARG A 75 -17.24 -5.41 3.88
C ARG A 75 -16.01 -6.24 4.19
N LEU A 76 -15.51 -6.11 5.41
CA LEU A 76 -14.38 -6.89 5.90
C LEU A 76 -14.81 -7.61 7.17
N PRO A 77 -14.32 -8.83 7.40
CA PRO A 77 -14.54 -9.50 8.67
C PRO A 77 -13.79 -8.75 9.78
N LYS A 78 -14.43 -8.66 10.96
CA LYS A 78 -13.82 -8.03 12.14
C LYS A 78 -12.61 -8.82 12.65
N GLU A 79 -12.66 -10.15 12.53
CA GLU A 79 -11.56 -11.04 12.87
C GLU A 79 -11.06 -11.75 11.61
N LYS A 80 -9.74 -11.69 11.39
CA LYS A 80 -9.07 -12.43 10.33
C LYS A 80 -8.25 -13.52 10.98
N ARG A 81 -8.74 -14.76 10.91
CA ARG A 81 -7.96 -15.94 11.29
C ARG A 81 -7.24 -16.44 10.05
N LEU A 82 -5.91 -16.50 10.15
CA LEU A 82 -5.07 -17.07 9.12
C LEU A 82 -5.26 -18.58 9.13
N ARG A 83 -5.37 -19.16 7.93
CA ARG A 83 -5.47 -20.59 7.71
C ARG A 83 -4.26 -21.03 6.90
N PRO A 84 -3.77 -22.27 7.09
CA PRO A 84 -2.77 -22.84 6.20
C PRO A 84 -3.24 -22.76 4.74
N LYS A 85 -2.33 -22.36 3.85
CA LYS A 85 -2.61 -22.17 2.43
C LYS A 85 -1.54 -22.84 1.59
N ASN A 86 -1.97 -23.43 0.48
CA ASN A 86 -1.03 -23.83 -0.54
C ASN A 86 -0.50 -22.58 -1.28
N PRO A 87 0.76 -22.62 -1.74
CA PRO A 87 1.31 -21.57 -2.59
C PRO A 87 0.41 -21.35 -3.83
N PRO A 88 0.22 -20.10 -4.28
CA PRO A 88 -0.43 -19.84 -5.56
C PRO A 88 0.38 -20.45 -6.72
N SER A 89 -0.31 -20.77 -7.82
CA SER A 89 0.35 -21.30 -9.02
C SER A 89 1.27 -20.25 -9.65
N SER A 90 2.23 -20.71 -10.47
CA SER A 90 3.10 -19.83 -11.26
C SER A 90 2.32 -18.94 -12.23
N ASP A 91 1.11 -19.32 -12.62
CA ASP A 91 0.27 -18.51 -13.49
C ASP A 91 -0.31 -17.29 -12.75
N ILE A 92 -0.58 -17.43 -11.44
CA ILE A 92 -1.13 -16.37 -10.59
C ILE A 92 0.00 -15.51 -10.02
N PHE A 93 1.09 -16.13 -9.56
CA PHE A 93 2.23 -15.43 -8.97
C PHE A 93 3.56 -15.97 -9.51
N PRO A 94 3.97 -15.57 -10.73
CA PRO A 94 5.14 -16.11 -11.42
C PRO A 94 6.45 -15.95 -10.65
N THR A 95 6.62 -14.83 -9.93
CA THR A 95 7.87 -14.47 -9.25
C THR A 95 8.00 -15.01 -7.83
N LEU A 96 6.99 -15.73 -7.30
CA LEU A 96 7.01 -16.23 -5.92
C LEU A 96 8.26 -17.07 -5.61
N ASN A 97 8.62 -17.99 -6.51
CA ASN A 97 9.76 -18.88 -6.34
C ASN A 97 11.10 -18.14 -6.40
N GLU A 98 11.21 -17.14 -7.26
CA GLU A 98 12.42 -16.30 -7.36
C GLU A 98 12.63 -15.51 -6.07
N ILE A 99 11.58 -14.82 -5.59
CA ILE A 99 11.62 -14.05 -4.35
C ILE A 99 11.90 -14.96 -3.15
N THR A 100 11.30 -16.15 -3.11
CA THR A 100 11.54 -17.14 -2.04
C THR A 100 13.02 -17.50 -1.96
N ARG A 101 13.66 -17.78 -3.10
CA ARG A 101 15.10 -18.08 -3.14
C ARG A 101 15.96 -16.89 -2.75
N GLU A 102 15.58 -15.67 -3.15
CA GLU A 102 16.28 -14.44 -2.74
C GLU A 102 16.25 -14.31 -1.20
N ILE A 103 15.09 -14.52 -0.59
CA ILE A 103 14.92 -14.47 0.87
C ILE A 103 15.77 -15.55 1.57
N GLU A 104 15.71 -16.79 1.09
CA GLU A 104 16.50 -17.90 1.64
C GLU A 104 18.01 -17.67 1.50
N SER A 105 18.45 -17.04 0.40
CA SER A 105 19.87 -16.70 0.18
C SER A 105 20.43 -15.70 1.19
N GLU A 106 19.57 -14.89 1.80
CA GLU A 106 19.92 -13.96 2.89
C GLU A 106 19.94 -14.62 4.28
N GLY A 107 19.69 -15.93 4.34
CA GLY A 107 19.70 -16.73 5.56
C GLY A 107 18.38 -16.78 6.32
N PHE A 108 17.28 -16.37 5.70
CA PHE A 108 15.94 -16.57 6.26
C PHE A 108 15.47 -18.00 5.99
N VAL A 109 14.83 -18.61 6.99
CA VAL A 109 14.23 -19.95 6.89
C VAL A 109 12.73 -19.81 6.62
N HIS A 110 12.23 -20.54 5.62
CA HIS A 110 10.79 -20.63 5.37
C HIS A 110 10.11 -21.36 6.53
N LEU A 111 9.04 -20.78 7.04
CA LEU A 111 8.28 -21.34 8.16
C LEU A 111 6.95 -21.93 7.69
N ASN A 112 6.10 -21.09 7.10
CA ASN A 112 4.73 -21.48 6.75
C ASN A 112 4.16 -20.60 5.64
N ASP A 113 3.13 -21.14 5.00
CA ASP A 113 2.26 -20.44 4.05
C ASP A 113 0.85 -20.34 4.64
N ALA A 114 0.39 -19.12 4.86
CA ALA A 114 -0.88 -18.84 5.50
C ALA A 114 -1.68 -17.81 4.71
N GLY A 115 -2.98 -17.72 4.95
CA GLY A 115 -3.80 -16.74 4.28
C GLY A 115 -5.24 -16.74 4.75
N TRP A 116 -6.05 -15.90 4.12
CA TRP A 116 -7.49 -15.87 4.34
C TRP A 116 -8.19 -15.49 3.04
N ASP A 117 -9.40 -16.01 2.89
CA ASP A 117 -10.32 -15.63 1.82
C ASP A 117 -11.57 -15.02 2.43
N TRP A 118 -12.13 -14.04 1.73
CA TRP A 118 -13.40 -13.42 2.09
C TRP A 118 -14.05 -12.84 0.86
N GLU A 119 -15.19 -13.39 0.47
CA GLU A 119 -15.87 -13.01 -0.78
C GLU A 119 -14.87 -13.05 -1.94
N ASP A 120 -14.66 -11.92 -2.61
CA ASP A 120 -13.73 -11.78 -3.74
C ASP A 120 -12.32 -11.35 -3.33
N TYR A 121 -12.02 -11.27 -2.03
CA TYR A 121 -10.69 -10.97 -1.51
C TYR A 121 -9.96 -12.25 -1.12
N ARG A 122 -8.74 -12.39 -1.62
CA ARG A 122 -7.81 -13.42 -1.16
C ARG A 122 -6.51 -12.75 -0.75
N GLN A 123 -5.97 -13.18 0.38
CA GLN A 123 -4.63 -12.79 0.81
C GLN A 123 -3.83 -14.04 1.12
N PHE A 124 -2.64 -14.09 0.55
CA PHE A 124 -1.65 -15.13 0.79
C PHE A 124 -0.40 -14.51 1.41
N PHE A 125 0.15 -15.20 2.39
CA PHE A 125 1.36 -14.86 3.12
C PHE A 125 2.30 -16.04 3.09
N ARG A 126 3.52 -15.82 2.60
CA ARG A 126 4.64 -16.74 2.83
C ARG A 126 5.54 -16.15 3.90
N LEU A 127 5.72 -16.89 5.00
CA LEU A 127 6.39 -16.44 6.21
C LEU A 127 7.80 -17.01 6.29
N PHE A 128 8.75 -16.15 6.66
CA PHE A 128 10.13 -16.53 6.91
C PHE A 128 10.64 -15.88 8.18
N TYR A 129 11.67 -16.47 8.77
CA TYR A 129 12.33 -15.93 9.94
C TYR A 129 13.83 -16.14 9.90
N LYS A 130 14.58 -15.18 10.45
CA LYS A 130 16.03 -15.25 10.60
C LYS A 130 16.40 -15.06 12.06
N ASP A 131 16.87 -16.12 12.71
CA ASP A 131 17.20 -16.15 14.15
C ASP A 131 18.29 -15.15 14.53
N GLU A 132 19.35 -15.06 13.72
CA GLU A 132 20.51 -14.20 13.97
C GLU A 132 20.12 -12.73 14.14
N ASP A 133 19.25 -12.25 13.26
CA ASP A 133 18.81 -10.85 13.20
C ASP A 133 17.45 -10.63 13.90
N ARG A 134 16.79 -11.71 14.36
CA ARG A 134 15.42 -11.75 14.92
C ARG A 134 14.39 -11.02 14.04
N ALA A 135 14.53 -11.21 12.73
CA ALA A 135 13.72 -10.55 11.72
C ALA A 135 12.75 -11.53 11.07
N GLN A 136 11.49 -11.12 10.95
CA GLN A 136 10.48 -11.82 10.17
C GLN A 136 10.41 -11.19 8.78
N ALA A 137 10.52 -12.01 7.72
CA ALA A 137 10.20 -11.60 6.36
C ALA A 137 8.88 -12.20 5.91
N THR A 138 8.13 -11.49 5.07
CA THR A 138 6.85 -11.96 4.55
C THR A 138 6.66 -11.50 3.12
N ILE A 139 6.28 -12.44 2.26
CA ILE A 139 5.75 -12.15 0.93
C ILE A 139 4.23 -12.08 1.08
N CYS A 140 3.63 -10.93 0.77
CA CYS A 140 2.20 -10.70 0.84
C CYS A 140 1.63 -10.59 -0.57
N LEU A 141 0.75 -11.52 -0.97
CA LEU A 141 -0.06 -11.41 -2.19
C LEU A 141 -1.49 -10.99 -1.82
N ASN A 142 -2.01 -9.99 -2.51
CA ASN A 142 -3.39 -9.52 -2.37
C ASN A 142 -4.08 -9.65 -3.72
N GLU A 143 -5.23 -10.31 -3.72
CA GLU A 143 -6.06 -10.50 -4.90
C GLU A 143 -7.46 -9.95 -4.59
N GLN A 144 -7.97 -9.14 -5.50
CA GLN A 144 -9.34 -8.64 -5.48
C GLN A 144 -9.86 -8.44 -6.90
N HIS A 145 -10.85 -9.25 -7.30
CA HIS A 145 -11.38 -9.25 -8.68
C HIS A 145 -10.22 -9.39 -9.70
N ASP A 146 -10.13 -8.48 -10.69
CA ASP A 146 -9.10 -8.48 -11.73
C ASP A 146 -7.78 -7.81 -11.31
N LEU A 147 -7.66 -7.38 -10.05
CA LEU A 147 -6.45 -6.76 -9.52
C LEU A 147 -5.73 -7.72 -8.59
N SER A 148 -4.49 -8.06 -8.93
CA SER A 148 -3.55 -8.71 -8.04
C SER A 148 -2.30 -7.85 -7.89
N PHE A 149 -1.78 -7.78 -6.67
CA PHE A 149 -0.48 -7.18 -6.41
C PHE A 149 0.18 -7.85 -5.22
N TYR A 150 1.50 -7.84 -5.20
CA TYR A 150 2.27 -8.32 -4.07
C TYR A 150 3.16 -7.23 -3.51
N TYR A 151 3.62 -7.45 -2.29
CA TYR A 151 4.64 -6.65 -1.64
C TYR A 151 5.39 -7.50 -0.62
N LEU A 152 6.56 -7.03 -0.23
CA LEU A 152 7.44 -7.62 0.77
C LEU A 152 7.38 -6.79 2.04
N ARG A 153 7.42 -7.48 3.17
CA ARG A 153 7.46 -6.89 4.51
C ARG A 153 8.58 -7.56 5.31
N ILE A 154 9.36 -6.75 6.01
CA ILE A 154 10.32 -7.21 7.02
C ILE A 154 9.98 -6.53 8.32
N SER A 155 9.84 -7.30 9.40
CA SER A 155 9.52 -6.75 10.72
C SER A 155 10.33 -7.35 11.85
N SER A 156 10.64 -6.51 12.83
CA SER A 156 11.29 -6.87 14.08
C SER A 156 10.46 -6.34 15.24
N ARG A 157 10.05 -7.22 16.16
CA ARG A 157 9.22 -6.88 17.32
C ARG A 157 10.09 -6.68 18.54
N ALA A 158 10.13 -5.46 19.07
CA ALA A 158 10.88 -5.17 20.30
C ALA A 158 10.09 -5.65 21.53
N LYS A 159 10.81 -6.05 22.59
CA LYS A 159 10.27 -6.44 23.91
C LYS A 159 9.30 -5.43 24.52
N GLY A 160 9.39 -4.16 24.13
CA GLY A 160 8.46 -3.10 24.54
C GLY A 160 7.17 -3.03 23.71
N GLY A 161 6.90 -4.01 22.85
CA GLY A 161 5.73 -4.07 21.98
C GLY A 161 5.81 -3.20 20.72
N THR A 162 6.89 -2.44 20.51
CA THR A 162 7.08 -1.66 19.28
C THR A 162 7.44 -2.57 18.11
N ILE A 163 6.77 -2.39 16.98
CA ILE A 163 6.96 -3.20 15.78
C ILE A 163 7.65 -2.32 14.73
N TRP A 164 8.92 -2.61 14.46
CA TRP A 164 9.68 -1.96 13.41
C TRP A 164 9.41 -2.69 12.11
N THR A 165 8.87 -2.00 11.10
CA THR A 165 8.47 -2.63 9.83
C THR A 165 9.03 -1.84 8.65
N THR A 166 9.73 -2.55 7.77
CA THR A 166 10.12 -2.06 6.45
C THR A 166 9.30 -2.80 5.40
N TRP A 167 8.72 -2.08 4.44
CA TRP A 167 7.94 -2.70 3.37
C TRP A 167 8.01 -1.89 2.07
N ASN A 168 7.66 -2.52 0.97
CA ASN A 168 7.56 -1.87 -0.34
C ASN A 168 6.11 -1.77 -0.85
N TYR A 169 5.15 -1.67 0.08
CA TYR A 169 3.71 -1.61 -0.21
C TYR A 169 3.38 -0.55 -1.29
N PRO A 170 2.77 -0.95 -2.43
CA PRO A 170 2.70 -0.10 -3.61
C PRO A 170 1.53 0.90 -3.58
N LEU A 171 0.54 0.70 -2.71
CA LEU A 171 -0.68 1.51 -2.69
C LEU A 171 -0.72 2.49 -1.51
N SER A 172 -1.68 3.41 -1.53
CA SER A 172 -1.97 4.28 -0.40
C SER A 172 -2.49 3.49 0.80
N TYR A 173 -2.21 3.97 2.01
CA TYR A 173 -2.67 3.28 3.22
C TYR A 173 -4.19 3.41 3.36
N GLY A 174 -4.88 2.27 3.19
CA GLY A 174 -6.32 2.19 3.40
C GLY A 174 -6.75 2.46 4.85
N LEU A 175 -5.85 2.19 5.80
CA LEU A 175 -6.11 2.27 7.24
C LEU A 175 -5.03 3.11 7.93
N LYS A 176 -5.37 3.71 9.07
CA LYS A 176 -4.40 4.36 9.95
C LYS A 176 -3.57 3.33 10.67
N LEU A 177 -2.25 3.45 10.64
CA LEU A 177 -1.33 2.57 11.36
C LEU A 177 -1.58 2.65 12.87
N THR A 178 -1.50 1.51 13.55
CA THR A 178 -1.59 1.49 15.02
C THR A 178 -0.33 2.13 15.65
N PRO A 179 -0.44 2.68 16.88
CA PRO A 179 0.67 3.41 17.52
C PRO A 179 1.92 2.56 17.77
N GLN A 180 1.82 1.24 17.83
CA GLN A 180 2.97 0.36 18.00
C GLN A 180 3.87 0.25 16.76
N PHE A 181 3.36 0.55 15.56
CA PHE A 181 4.15 0.43 14.34
C PHE A 181 5.09 1.62 14.15
N ARG A 182 6.33 1.32 13.75
CA ARG A 182 7.29 2.25 13.18
C ARG A 182 7.56 1.80 11.76
N ILE A 183 7.17 2.62 10.78
CA ILE A 183 7.19 2.24 9.38
C ILE A 183 8.35 2.90 8.64
N ASN A 184 9.10 2.10 7.91
CA ASN A 184 10.04 2.52 6.89
C ASN A 184 9.52 2.07 5.52
N ARG A 185 8.81 2.97 4.81
CA ARG A 185 8.27 2.66 3.48
C ARG A 185 9.35 2.84 2.42
N GLN A 186 9.60 1.78 1.65
CA GLN A 186 10.52 1.75 0.52
C GLN A 186 9.75 1.73 -0.81
N ARG A 187 10.46 1.95 -1.91
CA ARG A 187 9.86 1.93 -3.24
C ARG A 187 9.50 0.50 -3.67
N PRO A 188 8.45 0.30 -4.50
CA PRO A 188 8.02 -1.03 -4.94
C PRO A 188 9.06 -1.83 -5.72
N ASP A 189 9.96 -1.14 -6.43
CA ASP A 189 10.98 -1.71 -7.33
C ASP A 189 12.24 -2.22 -6.63
N GLN A 190 12.31 -2.16 -5.29
CA GLN A 190 13.45 -2.64 -4.53
C GLN A 190 13.49 -4.17 -4.47
N SER A 191 14.69 -4.74 -4.63
CA SER A 191 14.93 -6.18 -4.38
C SER A 191 14.76 -6.51 -2.89
N PHE A 192 14.61 -7.79 -2.55
CA PHE A 192 14.57 -8.18 -1.14
C PHE A 192 15.85 -7.80 -0.40
N TRP A 193 17.03 -8.01 -1.00
CA TRP A 193 18.30 -7.59 -0.40
C TRP A 193 18.30 -6.09 -0.05
N GLN A 194 17.86 -5.22 -0.97
CA GLN A 194 17.80 -3.78 -0.72
C GLN A 194 16.82 -3.43 0.41
N LEU A 195 15.65 -4.09 0.41
CA LEU A 195 14.67 -3.92 1.48
C LEU A 195 15.23 -4.36 2.84
N TYR A 196 16.01 -5.45 2.85
CA TYR A 196 16.61 -6.00 4.04
C TYR A 196 17.70 -5.10 4.62
N GLN A 197 18.62 -4.60 3.78
CA GLN A 197 19.61 -3.62 4.23
C GLN A 197 18.94 -2.33 4.74
N SER A 198 17.87 -1.88 4.08
CA SER A 198 17.07 -0.73 4.55
C SER A 198 16.43 -1.00 5.92
N HIS A 199 15.99 -2.22 6.19
CA HIS A 199 15.47 -2.61 7.50
C HIS A 199 16.56 -2.57 8.59
N ARG A 200 17.73 -3.16 8.33
CA ARG A 200 18.85 -3.15 9.29
C ARG A 200 19.30 -1.72 9.59
N GLU A 201 19.40 -0.89 8.56
CA GLU A 201 19.72 0.53 8.71
C GLU A 201 18.65 1.29 9.49
N PHE A 202 17.37 0.97 9.28
CA PHE A 202 16.26 1.56 10.04
C PHE A 202 16.34 1.22 11.52
N LEU A 203 16.62 -0.04 11.89
CA LEU A 203 16.85 -0.44 13.27
C LEU A 203 18.06 0.29 13.87
N ARG A 204 19.18 0.31 13.16
CA ARG A 204 20.43 0.98 13.60
C ARG A 204 20.24 2.46 13.85
N ARG A 205 19.57 3.18 12.93
CA ARG A 205 19.28 4.63 13.08
C ARG A 205 18.42 4.93 14.31
N ASN A 206 17.58 3.99 14.70
CA ASN A 206 16.71 4.12 15.87
C ASN A 206 17.29 3.45 17.13
N ARG A 207 18.57 3.01 17.09
CA ARG A 207 19.28 2.39 18.22
C ARG A 207 18.54 1.17 18.77
N VAL A 208 18.00 0.34 17.88
CA VAL A 208 17.33 -0.91 18.23
C VAL A 208 18.35 -2.04 18.13
N ASP A 209 18.80 -2.52 19.27
CA ASP A 209 19.72 -3.66 19.35
C ASP A 209 18.95 -4.99 19.23
N VAL A 210 19.55 -5.98 18.58
CA VAL A 210 18.95 -7.32 18.41
C VAL A 210 18.56 -7.96 19.75
N GLY A 211 19.33 -7.74 20.82
CA GLY A 211 19.00 -8.23 22.16
C GLY A 211 17.69 -7.69 22.75
N THR A 212 17.19 -6.57 22.21
CA THR A 212 15.91 -5.94 22.58
C THR A 212 14.73 -6.43 21.72
N ILE A 213 15.01 -7.17 20.63
CA ILE A 213 14.01 -7.79 19.77
C ILE A 213 13.62 -9.15 20.37
N ASP A 214 12.32 -9.46 20.37
CA ASP A 214 11.80 -10.74 20.83
C ASP A 214 12.22 -11.87 19.88
N ILE A 215 12.50 -13.04 20.48
CA ILE A 215 12.63 -14.27 19.70
C ILE A 215 11.22 -14.78 19.44
N LEU A 216 10.92 -15.08 18.18
CA LEU A 216 9.63 -15.60 17.76
C LEU A 216 9.82 -16.98 17.16
N ASP A 217 8.97 -17.92 17.56
CA ASP A 217 8.78 -19.20 16.87
C ASP A 217 7.64 -19.08 15.85
N GLU A 218 7.42 -20.13 15.06
CA GLU A 218 6.41 -20.16 14.00
C GLU A 218 4.99 -19.87 14.51
N GLU A 219 4.56 -20.55 15.58
CA GLU A 219 3.21 -20.38 16.14
C GLU A 219 3.00 -18.94 16.66
N ARG A 220 4.01 -18.38 17.30
CA ARG A 220 3.98 -17.00 17.79
C ARG A 220 3.94 -16.00 16.65
N ILE A 221 4.67 -16.23 15.55
CA ILE A 221 4.63 -15.35 14.38
C ILE A 221 3.21 -15.26 13.82
N GLN A 222 2.55 -16.40 13.59
CA GLN A 222 1.18 -16.38 13.05
C GLN A 222 0.20 -15.70 14.02
N THR A 223 0.30 -16.02 15.31
CA THR A 223 -0.57 -15.44 16.34
C THR A 223 -0.39 -13.93 16.44
N GLU A 224 0.85 -13.44 16.42
CA GLU A 224 1.16 -12.01 16.45
C GLU A 224 0.67 -11.29 15.19
N MET A 225 0.71 -11.92 14.01
CA MET A 225 0.13 -11.36 12.79
C MET A 225 -1.39 -11.22 12.88
N GLU A 226 -2.09 -12.22 13.43
CA GLU A 226 -3.53 -12.15 13.67
C GLU A 226 -3.89 -11.06 14.69
N ASN A 227 -3.09 -10.93 15.76
CA ASN A 227 -3.23 -9.85 16.74
C ASN A 227 -3.04 -8.49 16.08
N ASP A 228 -1.99 -8.31 15.26
CA ASP A 228 -1.72 -7.07 14.53
C ASP A 228 -2.90 -6.69 13.61
N LEU A 229 -3.46 -7.66 12.87
CA LEU A 229 -4.61 -7.43 11.99
C LEU A 229 -5.85 -7.02 12.78
N ARG A 230 -6.10 -7.67 13.92
CA ARG A 230 -7.23 -7.36 14.81
C ARG A 230 -7.10 -5.97 15.42
N ASP A 231 -5.92 -5.63 15.93
CA ASP A 231 -5.62 -4.34 16.53
C ASP A 231 -5.72 -3.21 15.51
N GLN A 232 -5.26 -3.47 14.27
CA GLN A 232 -5.39 -2.55 13.15
C GLN A 232 -6.87 -2.24 12.85
N ILE A 233 -7.75 -3.24 12.83
CA ILE A 233 -9.20 -3.05 12.66
C ILE A 233 -9.78 -2.28 13.86
N ALA A 234 -9.50 -2.71 15.08
CA ALA A 234 -10.01 -2.10 16.30
C ALA A 234 -9.62 -0.61 16.41
N HIS A 235 -8.37 -0.29 16.16
CA HIS A 235 -7.87 1.08 16.14
C HIS A 235 -8.56 1.94 15.08
N ASN A 236 -8.82 1.39 13.90
CA ASN A 236 -9.49 2.14 12.84
C ASN A 236 -10.99 2.33 13.07
N ILE A 237 -11.62 1.44 13.84
CA ILE A 237 -12.97 1.67 14.37
C ILE A 237 -12.94 2.81 15.39
N ASP A 238 -12.01 2.78 16.36
CA ASP A 238 -11.83 3.84 17.36
C ASP A 238 -11.59 5.21 16.72
N LYS A 239 -10.72 5.28 15.71
CA LYS A 239 -10.46 6.51 14.94
C LYS A 239 -11.58 6.89 13.97
N GLY A 240 -12.65 6.12 13.91
CA GLY A 240 -13.81 6.35 13.06
C GLY A 240 -13.53 6.23 11.56
N VAL A 241 -12.42 5.61 11.16
CA VAL A 241 -12.11 5.27 9.75
C VAL A 241 -13.04 4.14 9.30
N LEU A 242 -13.16 3.12 10.14
CA LEU A 242 -14.08 2.00 9.98
C LEU A 242 -15.29 2.17 10.90
N LYS A 243 -16.37 1.46 10.59
CA LYS A 243 -17.54 1.29 11.47
C LYS A 243 -18.05 -0.15 11.37
N GLN A 244 -18.58 -0.66 12.47
CA GLN A 244 -19.19 -1.99 12.51
C GLN A 244 -20.57 -1.96 11.84
N THR A 245 -20.93 -3.06 11.19
CA THR A 245 -22.28 -3.32 10.65
C THR A 245 -23.10 -4.11 11.68
N ALA A 246 -24.42 -4.13 11.51
CA ALA A 246 -25.30 -4.93 12.38
C ALA A 246 -24.99 -6.44 12.31
N ALA A 247 -24.38 -6.90 11.20
CA ALA A 247 -23.99 -8.29 10.97
C ALA A 247 -22.61 -8.64 11.57
N GLY A 248 -21.93 -7.72 12.25
CA GLY A 248 -20.62 -7.96 12.89
C GLY A 248 -19.40 -7.75 11.97
N GLU A 249 -19.62 -7.35 10.73
CA GLU A 249 -18.56 -6.96 9.78
C GLU A 249 -18.12 -5.51 10.02
N VAL A 250 -17.06 -5.09 9.34
CA VAL A 250 -16.59 -3.70 9.33
C VAL A 250 -16.62 -3.13 7.91
N LYS A 251 -16.90 -1.83 7.81
CA LYS A 251 -16.87 -1.08 6.55
C LYS A 251 -16.32 0.32 6.75
N TYR A 252 -15.90 0.97 5.67
CA TYR A 252 -15.52 2.37 5.72
C TYR A 252 -16.68 3.26 6.18
N SER A 253 -16.38 4.18 7.09
CA SER A 253 -17.29 5.26 7.45
C SER A 253 -17.19 6.40 6.43
N TRP A 254 -18.07 7.41 6.53
CA TRP A 254 -17.92 8.64 5.73
C TRP A 254 -16.58 9.35 6.01
N ARG A 255 -16.17 9.38 7.29
CA ARG A 255 -14.85 9.91 7.69
C ARG A 255 -13.71 9.07 7.12
N GLY A 256 -13.89 7.76 7.03
CA GLY A 256 -12.95 6.84 6.40
C GLY A 256 -12.79 7.11 4.90
N MET A 257 -13.90 7.35 4.19
CA MET A 257 -13.86 7.69 2.76
C MET A 257 -13.12 9.02 2.50
N ILE A 258 -13.36 10.04 3.33
CA ILE A 258 -12.59 11.29 3.25
C ILE A 258 -11.10 11.04 3.57
N TYR A 259 -10.81 10.22 4.59
CA TYR A 259 -9.43 9.85 4.94
C TYR A 259 -8.71 9.20 3.75
N LEU A 260 -9.35 8.24 3.07
CA LEU A 260 -8.79 7.60 1.87
C LEU A 260 -8.52 8.61 0.77
N TRP A 261 -9.48 9.47 0.47
CA TRP A 261 -9.29 10.54 -0.51
C TRP A 261 -8.07 11.41 -0.19
N CYS A 262 -7.90 11.82 1.07
CA CYS A 262 -6.71 12.55 1.50
C CYS A 262 -5.42 11.73 1.34
N GLN A 263 -5.42 10.42 1.61
CA GLN A 263 -4.25 9.57 1.39
C GLN A 263 -3.87 9.49 -0.10
N PHE A 264 -4.86 9.36 -1.00
CA PHE A 264 -4.63 9.40 -2.45
C PHE A 264 -4.00 10.73 -2.88
N LEU A 265 -4.50 11.87 -2.36
CA LEU A 265 -3.92 13.18 -2.65
C LEU A 265 -2.49 13.34 -2.13
N LEU A 266 -2.21 12.82 -0.93
CA LEU A 266 -0.85 12.84 -0.37
C LEU A 266 0.12 12.00 -1.20
N ASP A 267 -0.32 10.83 -1.65
CA ASP A 267 0.53 9.98 -2.48
C ASP A 267 0.76 10.58 -3.87
N LEU A 268 -0.19 11.33 -4.44
CA LEU A 268 0.02 12.13 -5.66
C LEU A 268 1.20 13.12 -5.50
N VAL A 269 1.35 13.73 -4.33
CA VAL A 269 2.45 14.67 -4.02
C VAL A 269 3.77 13.94 -3.77
N ARG A 270 3.70 12.71 -3.23
CA ARG A 270 4.86 11.87 -2.91
C ARG A 270 5.44 11.09 -4.09
N LEU A 271 4.75 11.05 -5.24
CA LEU A 271 5.27 10.52 -6.51
C LEU A 271 6.63 11.11 -6.88
#